data_AF-A0A2W2EX77-F1
#
_entry.id   AF-A0A2W2EX77-F1
#
_cell.length_a   1.000
_cell.length_b   1.000
_cell.length_c   1.000
_cell.angle_alpha   90.00
_cell.angle_beta   90.00
_cell.angle_gamma   90.00
#
_symmetry.space_group_name_H-M   'P 1'
#
loop_
_entity.id
_entity.type
_entity.pdbx_description
1 polymer ?
#
loop_
_entity_poly.entity_id
_entity_poly.type
_entity_poly.pdbx_seq_one_letter_code
_entity_poly.pdbx_strand_id
1 'polypeptide(L)'
;MAPPRHPLRDIIDDVARRLTGGADALGFPGLRVIRDDILTDTRFTLAVETRRPVGDLDRARAQIAARLGLPVGMLRQAVEVPANAGQALLHFQVGRPHDGKPVLWSSDLLPASILDPVPIGVGEDGTPRGMVLASAEGGVRHGAVSGKTGFGKTVHQIVVGSGVAGAGITSGNAVLLVADLKGTLDFAPLAPVCAAYTTNAADTTAMLVALAGLCTEPGSRGALQRRGDRVLVAREGSPALILLIDELRMAFSPHLNPHWQAAASAAHTLGMLGRAFGVAMHLAGQDMSAQAMPQTQTDSATALRRQLHHARVFHEDSKASGEFLLDDYATLDVSSLQAPGRFFHRDGQASSIPVHGFDAEPLTVHEWALRNHDRLCLPDGYTARLLGEWWPTRWKGIPPRLAEWLPTGAAEPVGPQPQPVTMGAIENQRSAHPLTAELAALEGQLSDLFGHDFTAPSAQPVTPLDDPALESLAAALETARTGRSRAELIEATGRGRTWLGERLSLAETLRALRREGRSRATRWLVRQAVDATRLRDTLAEADRMARDIHDDEPEEGDNRADAA
;
A
#
# COMPACT_ATOMS: atom_id res chain seq x y z
N MET A 1 -33.68 -32.36 -9.00
CA MET A 1 -34.13 -31.17 -9.74
C MET A 1 -32.93 -30.49 -10.34
N ALA A 2 -32.94 -30.17 -11.63
CA ALA A 2 -31.87 -29.37 -12.22
C ALA A 2 -31.93 -27.94 -11.66
N PRO A 3 -30.78 -27.27 -11.42
CA PRO A 3 -30.78 -25.87 -11.01
C PRO A 3 -31.47 -25.00 -12.06
N PRO A 4 -32.15 -23.91 -11.64
CA PRO A 4 -32.78 -22.99 -12.58
C PRO A 4 -31.74 -22.40 -13.54
N ARG A 5 -32.12 -22.29 -14.82
CA ARG A 5 -31.25 -21.74 -15.86
C ARG A 5 -31.09 -20.23 -15.62
N HIS A 6 -29.87 -19.71 -15.76
CA HIS A 6 -29.60 -18.29 -15.58
C HIS A 6 -30.40 -17.44 -16.59
N PRO A 7 -30.99 -16.28 -16.20
CA PRO A 7 -31.83 -15.46 -17.08
C PRO A 7 -31.15 -15.03 -18.39
N LEU A 8 -29.83 -14.81 -18.37
CA LEU A 8 -29.06 -14.42 -19.56
C LEU A 8 -28.79 -15.55 -20.56
N ARG A 9 -29.04 -16.82 -20.21
CA ARG A 9 -28.55 -17.94 -21.02
C ARG A 9 -29.18 -17.99 -22.41
N ASP A 10 -30.47 -17.70 -22.53
CA ASP A 10 -31.13 -17.65 -23.84
C ASP A 10 -30.61 -16.50 -24.72
N ILE A 11 -30.26 -15.37 -24.10
CA ILE A 11 -29.64 -14.24 -24.79
C ILE A 11 -28.24 -14.62 -25.27
N ILE A 12 -27.43 -15.26 -24.42
CA ILE A 12 -26.07 -15.70 -24.75
C ILE A 12 -26.10 -16.65 -25.95
N ASP A 13 -26.96 -17.66 -25.91
CA ASP A 13 -27.08 -18.68 -26.97
C ASP A 13 -27.54 -18.05 -28.30
N ASP A 14 -28.45 -17.08 -28.25
CA ASP A 14 -28.90 -16.35 -29.42
C ASP A 14 -27.80 -15.44 -30.01
N VAL A 15 -27.12 -14.67 -29.16
CA VAL A 15 -26.00 -13.81 -29.59
C VAL A 15 -24.88 -14.65 -30.18
N ALA A 16 -24.46 -15.72 -29.52
CA ALA A 16 -23.37 -16.58 -29.97
C ALA A 16 -23.68 -17.24 -31.32
N ARG A 17 -24.91 -17.71 -31.51
CA ARG A 17 -25.40 -18.28 -32.77
C ARG A 17 -25.42 -17.25 -33.90
N ARG A 18 -25.94 -16.04 -33.66
CA ARG A 18 -25.98 -14.97 -34.67
C ARG A 18 -24.57 -14.47 -35.02
N LEU A 19 -23.70 -14.35 -34.02
CA LEU A 19 -22.32 -13.90 -34.19
C LEU A 19 -21.52 -14.89 -35.05
N THR A 20 -21.60 -16.19 -34.74
CA THR A 20 -20.90 -17.25 -35.49
C THR A 20 -21.51 -17.46 -36.88
N GLY A 21 -22.84 -17.50 -36.99
CA GLY A 21 -23.54 -17.69 -38.27
C GLY A 21 -23.46 -16.48 -39.21
N GLY A 22 -23.24 -15.28 -38.66
CA GLY A 22 -23.14 -14.02 -39.41
C GLY A 22 -21.70 -13.54 -39.66
N ALA A 23 -20.69 -14.30 -39.26
CA ALA A 23 -19.28 -13.87 -39.27
C ALA A 23 -18.81 -13.26 -40.61
N ASP A 24 -19.11 -13.93 -41.73
CA ASP A 24 -18.74 -13.45 -43.06
C ASP A 24 -19.49 -12.15 -43.42
N ALA A 25 -20.79 -12.09 -43.15
CA ALA A 25 -21.61 -10.91 -43.41
C ALA A 25 -21.17 -9.71 -42.55
N LEU A 26 -20.65 -9.97 -41.35
CA LEU A 26 -20.08 -8.96 -40.45
C LEU A 26 -18.70 -8.45 -40.91
N GLY A 27 -18.05 -9.10 -41.88
CA GLY A 27 -16.70 -8.76 -42.34
C GLY A 27 -15.58 -9.34 -41.48
N PHE A 28 -15.89 -10.39 -40.70
CA PHE A 28 -14.97 -11.10 -39.80
C PHE A 28 -15.01 -12.61 -40.12
N PRO A 29 -14.53 -13.04 -41.30
CA PRO A 29 -14.58 -14.44 -41.71
C PRO A 29 -13.79 -15.33 -40.74
N GLY A 30 -14.39 -16.46 -40.37
CA GLY A 30 -13.84 -17.40 -39.39
C GLY A 30 -14.00 -16.96 -37.94
N LEU A 31 -14.78 -15.91 -37.66
CA LEU A 31 -15.14 -15.58 -36.28
C LEU A 31 -15.98 -16.69 -35.66
N ARG A 32 -15.54 -17.21 -34.52
CA ARG A 32 -16.22 -18.30 -33.81
C ARG A 32 -16.22 -18.06 -32.30
N VAL A 33 -17.36 -18.26 -31.66
CA VAL A 33 -17.44 -18.27 -30.19
C VAL A 33 -16.83 -19.57 -29.66
N ILE A 34 -15.87 -19.45 -28.74
CA ILE A 34 -15.16 -20.56 -28.12
C ILE A 34 -15.67 -20.82 -26.70
N ARG A 35 -15.93 -19.74 -25.96
CA ARG A 35 -16.39 -19.79 -24.56
C ARG A 35 -17.30 -18.60 -24.28
N ASP A 36 -18.22 -18.79 -23.35
CA ASP A 36 -18.98 -17.72 -22.73
C ASP A 36 -18.77 -17.74 -21.21
N ASP A 37 -18.79 -16.56 -20.59
CA ASP A 37 -18.77 -16.42 -19.14
C ASP A 37 -19.85 -15.43 -18.71
N ILE A 38 -20.68 -15.82 -17.73
CA ILE A 38 -21.65 -14.91 -17.11
C ILE A 38 -20.93 -14.16 -15.98
N LEU A 39 -20.90 -12.83 -16.07
CA LEU A 39 -20.23 -12.00 -15.07
C LEU A 39 -21.21 -11.53 -13.99
N THR A 40 -22.43 -11.14 -14.39
CA THR A 40 -23.51 -10.67 -13.52
C THR A 40 -24.87 -11.01 -14.15
N ASP A 41 -25.96 -10.70 -13.46
CA ASP A 41 -27.33 -10.83 -13.99
C ASP A 41 -27.61 -9.97 -15.23
N THR A 42 -26.73 -8.99 -15.50
CA THR A 42 -26.85 -8.10 -16.66
C THR A 42 -25.66 -8.16 -17.60
N ARG A 43 -24.61 -8.94 -17.32
CA ARG A 43 -23.38 -8.96 -18.13
C ARG A 43 -22.86 -10.35 -18.38
N PHE A 44 -22.32 -10.51 -19.57
CA PHE A 44 -21.62 -11.71 -19.99
C PHE A 44 -20.52 -11.35 -20.97
N THR A 45 -19.59 -12.26 -21.15
CA THR A 45 -18.54 -12.17 -22.16
C THR A 45 -18.62 -13.36 -23.11
N LEU A 46 -18.20 -13.13 -24.35
CA LEU A 46 -17.95 -14.20 -25.31
C LEU A 46 -16.47 -14.14 -25.70
N ALA A 47 -15.72 -15.21 -25.40
CA ALA A 47 -14.40 -15.41 -25.96
C ALA A 47 -14.55 -15.90 -27.40
N VAL A 48 -14.00 -15.16 -28.35
CA VAL A 48 -14.10 -15.44 -29.77
C VAL A 48 -12.73 -15.64 -30.40
N GLU A 49 -12.65 -16.55 -31.34
CA GLU A 49 -11.54 -16.68 -32.27
C GLU A 49 -11.76 -15.72 -33.43
N THR A 50 -10.72 -15.00 -33.87
CA THR A 50 -10.79 -14.10 -35.01
C THR A 50 -9.47 -14.12 -35.79
N ARG A 51 -9.57 -14.12 -37.12
CA ARG A 51 -8.41 -13.93 -38.00
C ARG A 51 -8.04 -12.45 -38.20
N ARG A 52 -8.95 -11.55 -37.83
CA ARG A 52 -8.74 -10.10 -37.94
C ARG A 52 -8.22 -9.54 -36.61
N PRO A 53 -7.46 -8.43 -36.66
CA PRO A 53 -7.02 -7.74 -35.46
C PRO A 53 -8.20 -7.39 -34.54
N VAL A 54 -8.03 -7.55 -33.23
CA VAL A 54 -9.10 -7.26 -32.27
C VAL A 54 -9.54 -5.79 -32.30
N GLY A 55 -8.62 -4.87 -32.63
CA GLY A 55 -8.94 -3.46 -32.85
C GLY A 55 -9.94 -3.21 -34.00
N ASP A 56 -10.06 -4.12 -34.97
CA ASP A 56 -11.09 -4.02 -36.01
C ASP A 56 -12.47 -4.39 -35.45
N LEU A 57 -12.55 -5.44 -34.61
CA LEU A 57 -13.78 -5.82 -33.91
C LEU A 57 -14.26 -4.68 -33.01
N ASP A 58 -13.33 -4.08 -32.26
CA ASP A 58 -13.61 -3.01 -31.32
C ASP A 58 -14.12 -1.73 -32.01
N ARG A 59 -13.57 -1.38 -33.17
CA ARG A 59 -14.07 -0.26 -33.99
C ARG A 59 -15.43 -0.56 -34.63
N ALA A 60 -15.70 -1.83 -34.96
CA ALA A 60 -16.94 -2.24 -35.61
C ALA A 60 -18.10 -2.53 -34.65
N ARG A 61 -17.95 -2.36 -33.31
CA ARG A 61 -18.96 -2.75 -32.31
C ARG A 61 -20.38 -2.27 -32.61
N ALA A 62 -20.55 -1.00 -32.96
CA ALA A 62 -21.87 -0.44 -33.26
C ALA A 62 -22.51 -1.10 -34.49
N GLN A 63 -21.71 -1.38 -35.52
CA GLN A 63 -22.15 -2.07 -36.72
C GLN A 63 -22.46 -3.55 -36.43
N ILE A 64 -21.63 -4.22 -35.64
CA ILE A 64 -21.84 -5.61 -35.21
C ILE A 64 -23.16 -5.69 -34.43
N ALA A 65 -23.35 -4.85 -33.41
CA ALA A 65 -24.58 -4.80 -32.63
C ALA A 65 -25.81 -4.56 -33.51
N ALA A 66 -25.76 -3.59 -34.42
CA ALA A 66 -26.86 -3.30 -35.33
C ALA A 66 -27.20 -4.48 -36.25
N ARG A 67 -26.19 -5.13 -36.85
CA ARG A 67 -26.39 -6.29 -37.74
C ARG A 67 -26.88 -7.54 -37.02
N LEU A 68 -26.51 -7.71 -35.76
CA LEU A 68 -27.01 -8.78 -34.91
C LEU A 68 -28.41 -8.49 -34.34
N GLY A 69 -28.95 -7.28 -34.55
CA GLY A 69 -30.22 -6.85 -34.00
C GLY A 69 -30.18 -6.67 -32.48
N LEU A 70 -29.01 -6.31 -31.92
CA LEU A 70 -28.84 -6.08 -30.49
C LEU A 70 -29.23 -4.65 -30.12
N PRO A 71 -29.74 -4.42 -28.90
CA PRO A 71 -29.95 -3.08 -28.38
C PRO A 71 -28.68 -2.22 -28.47
N VAL A 72 -28.87 -0.93 -28.76
CA VAL A 72 -27.76 0.04 -28.84
C VAL A 72 -26.99 0.04 -27.52
N GLY A 73 -25.68 -0.15 -27.61
CA GLY A 73 -24.80 -0.19 -26.44
C GLY A 73 -24.77 -1.52 -25.69
N MET A 74 -25.42 -2.58 -26.19
CA MET A 74 -25.33 -3.93 -25.58
C MET A 74 -23.93 -4.52 -25.76
N LEU A 75 -23.34 -4.46 -26.96
CA LEU A 75 -21.92 -4.81 -27.16
C LEU A 75 -21.05 -3.61 -26.75
N ARG A 76 -20.37 -3.76 -25.61
CA ARG A 76 -19.66 -2.67 -24.92
C ARG A 76 -18.24 -2.50 -25.43
N GLN A 77 -17.49 -3.61 -25.51
CA GLN A 77 -16.06 -3.60 -25.81
C GLN A 77 -15.63 -4.93 -26.43
N ALA A 78 -14.59 -4.90 -27.24
CA ALA A 78 -13.84 -6.08 -27.67
C ALA A 78 -12.38 -5.91 -27.24
N VAL A 79 -11.84 -6.89 -26.50
CA VAL A 79 -10.47 -6.79 -25.96
C VAL A 79 -9.65 -8.00 -26.35
N GLU A 80 -8.38 -7.79 -26.64
CA GLU A 80 -7.48 -8.89 -26.96
C GLU A 80 -7.17 -9.69 -25.71
N VAL A 81 -7.11 -11.01 -25.82
CA VAL A 81 -6.71 -11.89 -24.73
C VAL A 81 -5.19 -12.01 -24.75
N PRO A 82 -4.45 -11.45 -23.77
CA PRO A 82 -2.99 -11.31 -23.87
C PRO A 82 -2.24 -12.64 -24.03
N ALA A 83 -2.79 -13.73 -23.48
CA ALA A 83 -2.19 -15.06 -23.55
C ALA A 83 -2.43 -15.80 -24.88
N ASN A 84 -3.40 -15.35 -25.69
CA ASN A 84 -3.89 -16.11 -26.85
C ASN A 84 -4.03 -15.20 -28.09
N ALA A 85 -2.98 -15.17 -28.92
CA ALA A 85 -3.01 -14.44 -30.18
C ALA A 85 -4.21 -14.89 -31.06
N GLY A 86 -4.95 -13.91 -31.60
CA GLY A 86 -6.15 -14.18 -32.41
C GLY A 86 -7.42 -14.49 -31.61
N GLN A 87 -7.39 -14.35 -30.27
CA GLN A 87 -8.60 -14.39 -29.45
C GLN A 87 -8.98 -13.01 -28.93
N ALA A 88 -10.29 -12.76 -28.90
CA ALA A 88 -10.87 -11.56 -28.32
C ALA A 88 -11.94 -11.92 -27.28
N LEU A 89 -12.07 -11.08 -26.25
CA LEU A 89 -13.17 -11.09 -25.31
C LEU A 89 -14.16 -10.00 -25.70
N LEU A 90 -15.38 -10.38 -26.08
CA LEU A 90 -16.48 -9.45 -26.37
C LEU A 90 -17.32 -9.27 -25.12
N HIS A 91 -17.45 -8.04 -24.62
CA HIS A 91 -18.23 -7.71 -23.43
C HIS A 91 -19.65 -7.26 -23.80
N PHE A 92 -20.64 -7.90 -23.18
CA PHE A 92 -22.05 -7.58 -23.38
C PHE A 92 -22.71 -7.11 -22.09
N GLN A 93 -23.65 -6.17 -22.22
CA GLN A 93 -24.47 -5.65 -21.14
C GLN A 93 -25.95 -5.55 -21.55
N VAL A 94 -26.80 -6.24 -20.82
CA VAL A 94 -28.26 -6.27 -20.99
C VAL A 94 -28.89 -5.28 -20.02
N GLY A 95 -29.55 -4.25 -20.56
CA GLY A 95 -30.15 -3.19 -19.75
C GLY A 95 -29.13 -2.18 -19.20
N ARG A 96 -29.56 -1.36 -18.25
CA ARG A 96 -28.70 -0.40 -17.54
C ARG A 96 -28.62 -0.80 -16.07
N PRO A 97 -27.43 -1.04 -15.50
CA PRO A 97 -27.31 -1.24 -14.06
C PRO A 97 -27.89 -0.04 -13.33
N HIS A 98 -28.77 -0.30 -12.36
CA HIS A 98 -29.43 0.71 -11.50
C HIS A 98 -30.28 1.75 -12.23
N ASP A 99 -30.70 1.50 -13.48
CA ASP A 99 -31.49 2.42 -14.32
C ASP A 99 -30.89 3.84 -14.49
N GLY A 100 -29.60 4.02 -14.16
CA GLY A 100 -28.94 5.33 -14.14
C GLY A 100 -29.31 6.21 -12.94
N LYS A 101 -29.94 5.67 -11.90
CA LYS A 101 -30.20 6.39 -10.64
C LYS A 101 -28.95 6.41 -9.75
N PRO A 102 -28.64 7.53 -9.06
CA PRO A 102 -27.56 7.56 -8.09
C PRO A 102 -27.86 6.64 -6.91
N VAL A 103 -26.81 6.09 -6.31
CA VAL A 103 -26.90 5.27 -5.09
C VAL A 103 -26.60 6.20 -3.93
N LEU A 104 -27.61 6.60 -3.15
CA LEU A 104 -27.43 7.64 -2.15
C LEU A 104 -26.69 7.12 -0.92
N TRP A 105 -25.73 7.91 -0.44
CA TRP A 105 -25.09 7.69 0.86
C TRP A 105 -26.07 7.97 2.01
N SER A 106 -25.90 7.23 3.12
CA SER A 106 -26.59 7.50 4.39
C SER A 106 -25.66 7.20 5.56
N SER A 107 -25.79 7.98 6.64
CA SER A 107 -25.06 7.75 7.89
C SER A 107 -25.42 6.42 8.56
N ASP A 108 -26.59 5.85 8.26
CA ASP A 108 -27.02 4.56 8.83
C ASP A 108 -26.20 3.38 8.28
N LEU A 109 -25.43 3.62 7.22
CA LEU A 109 -24.53 2.65 6.61
C LEU A 109 -23.14 2.66 7.25
N LEU A 110 -22.86 3.57 8.18
CA LEU A 110 -21.53 3.68 8.75
C LEU A 110 -21.19 2.45 9.61
N PRO A 111 -19.96 1.93 9.50
CA PRO A 111 -19.56 0.74 10.26
C PRO A 111 -19.47 1.07 11.76
N ALA A 112 -19.78 0.07 12.59
CA ALA A 112 -19.62 0.19 14.03
C ALA A 112 -18.15 0.14 14.45
N SER A 113 -17.33 -0.63 13.74
CA SER A 113 -15.89 -0.76 13.94
C SER A 113 -15.13 -0.63 12.63
N ILE A 114 -13.87 -0.19 12.68
CA ILE A 114 -12.98 -0.19 11.52
C ILE A 114 -12.63 -1.61 11.02
N LEU A 115 -12.91 -2.63 11.85
CA LEU A 115 -12.80 -4.03 11.48
C LEU A 115 -14.00 -4.50 10.63
N ASP A 116 -15.10 -3.76 10.65
CA ASP A 116 -16.23 -3.99 9.76
C ASP A 116 -15.94 -3.37 8.38
N PRO A 117 -16.42 -3.97 7.27
CA PRO A 117 -16.26 -3.38 5.96
C PRO A 117 -16.95 -2.00 5.86
N VAL A 118 -16.21 -0.97 5.45
CA VAL A 118 -16.76 0.35 5.14
C VAL A 118 -17.59 0.25 3.86
N PRO A 119 -18.89 0.58 3.84
CA PRO A 119 -19.67 0.53 2.60
C PRO A 119 -19.18 1.56 1.59
N ILE A 120 -19.00 1.10 0.35
CA ILE A 120 -18.46 1.93 -0.75
C ILE A 120 -19.42 2.06 -1.93
N GLY A 121 -20.50 1.27 -1.97
CA GLY A 121 -21.52 1.34 -2.99
C GLY A 121 -22.26 0.02 -3.15
N VAL A 122 -22.76 -0.23 -4.35
CA VAL A 122 -23.42 -1.49 -4.74
C VAL A 122 -22.77 -2.08 -5.98
N GLY A 123 -22.79 -3.41 -6.09
CA GLY A 123 -22.44 -4.10 -7.33
C GLY A 123 -23.55 -3.94 -8.37
N GLU A 124 -23.29 -4.33 -9.61
CA GLU A 124 -24.30 -4.25 -10.69
C GLU A 124 -25.54 -5.13 -10.45
N ASP A 125 -25.40 -6.14 -9.59
CA ASP A 125 -26.47 -7.01 -9.07
C ASP A 125 -27.26 -6.39 -7.90
N GLY A 126 -26.92 -5.16 -7.51
CA GLY A 126 -27.54 -4.47 -6.36
C GLY A 126 -26.99 -4.90 -5.00
N THR A 127 -26.05 -5.86 -4.95
CA THR A 127 -25.48 -6.30 -3.68
C THR A 127 -24.61 -5.20 -3.06
N PRO A 128 -24.74 -4.90 -1.76
CA PRO A 128 -23.87 -3.95 -1.09
C PRO A 128 -22.40 -4.36 -1.20
N ARG A 129 -21.53 -3.39 -1.47
CA ARG A 129 -20.07 -3.58 -1.54
C ARG A 129 -19.42 -2.80 -0.42
N GLY A 130 -18.49 -3.46 0.27
CA GLY A 130 -17.73 -2.91 1.37
C GLY A 130 -16.23 -3.03 1.15
N MET A 131 -15.47 -2.19 1.86
CA MET A 131 -14.02 -2.15 1.83
C MET A 131 -13.47 -2.38 3.24
N VAL A 132 -12.70 -3.45 3.42
CA VAL A 132 -12.11 -3.82 4.70
C VAL A 132 -10.87 -2.98 4.98
N LEU A 133 -10.98 -1.95 5.82
CA LEU A 133 -9.86 -1.06 6.11
C LEU A 133 -8.88 -1.62 7.15
N ALA A 134 -9.33 -2.54 8.00
CA ALA A 134 -8.49 -3.25 8.94
C ALA A 134 -9.05 -4.66 9.21
N SER A 135 -8.19 -5.62 9.55
CA SER A 135 -8.61 -6.91 10.09
C SER A 135 -7.72 -7.36 11.23
N ALA A 136 -8.20 -8.30 12.04
CA ALA A 136 -7.44 -8.84 13.17
C ALA A 136 -6.19 -9.60 12.70
N GLU A 137 -6.26 -10.34 11.58
CA GLU A 137 -5.11 -11.09 11.05
C GLU A 137 -4.17 -10.21 10.22
N GLY A 138 -4.75 -9.25 9.51
CA GLY A 138 -4.07 -8.47 8.49
C GLY A 138 -3.56 -7.12 8.98
N GLY A 139 -4.04 -6.58 10.10
CA GLY A 139 -3.80 -5.19 10.46
C GLY A 139 -4.52 -4.23 9.51
N VAL A 140 -4.04 -2.99 9.40
CA VAL A 140 -4.65 -1.96 8.54
C VAL A 140 -4.25 -2.11 7.07
N ARG A 141 -5.11 -1.69 6.15
CA ARG A 141 -4.90 -1.80 4.70
C ARG A 141 -4.70 -0.44 4.05
N HIS A 142 -3.66 -0.32 3.24
CA HIS A 142 -3.43 0.87 2.41
C HIS A 142 -4.27 0.82 1.15
N GLY A 143 -4.54 1.98 0.55
CA GLY A 143 -5.28 2.04 -0.71
C GLY A 143 -4.83 3.14 -1.67
N ALA A 144 -5.25 2.96 -2.92
CA ALA A 144 -5.11 3.89 -4.02
C ALA A 144 -6.48 4.15 -4.66
N VAL A 145 -6.68 5.34 -5.21
CA VAL A 145 -7.79 5.63 -6.11
C VAL A 145 -7.32 6.56 -7.23
N SER A 146 -7.64 6.19 -8.46
CA SER A 146 -7.40 7.00 -9.65
C SER A 146 -8.72 7.41 -10.29
N GLY A 147 -8.73 8.58 -10.93
CA GLY A 147 -9.93 9.05 -11.61
C GLY A 147 -9.84 10.50 -12.06
N LYS A 148 -10.44 10.79 -13.20
CA LYS A 148 -10.64 12.15 -13.71
C LYS A 148 -11.62 12.93 -12.83
N THR A 149 -11.44 14.24 -12.79
CA THR A 149 -12.40 15.18 -12.17
C THR A 149 -13.82 14.96 -12.71
N GLY A 150 -14.81 14.99 -11.81
CA GLY A 150 -16.22 14.85 -12.16
C GLY A 150 -16.76 13.41 -12.19
N PHE A 151 -15.91 12.39 -11.96
CA PHE A 151 -16.35 10.99 -11.96
C PHE A 151 -16.57 10.38 -10.58
N GLY A 152 -16.45 11.16 -9.50
CA GLY A 152 -16.79 10.72 -8.15
C GLY A 152 -15.62 10.23 -7.29
N LYS A 153 -14.35 10.37 -7.73
CA LYS A 153 -13.15 10.05 -6.93
C LYS A 153 -13.21 10.67 -5.53
N THR A 154 -13.42 11.98 -5.47
CA THR A 154 -13.48 12.75 -4.22
C THR A 154 -14.67 12.32 -3.37
N VAL A 155 -15.87 12.23 -3.95
CA VAL A 155 -17.09 11.79 -3.26
C VAL A 155 -16.88 10.41 -2.63
N HIS A 156 -16.27 9.49 -3.37
CA HIS A 156 -15.92 8.17 -2.85
C HIS A 156 -14.93 8.24 -1.67
N GLN A 157 -13.91 9.09 -1.73
CA GLN A 157 -13.01 9.24 -0.59
C GLN A 157 -13.69 9.89 0.62
N ILE A 158 -14.63 10.81 0.42
CA ILE A 158 -15.47 11.35 1.49
C ILE A 158 -16.27 10.21 2.13
N VAL A 159 -16.90 9.34 1.34
CA VAL A 159 -17.62 8.14 1.86
C VAL A 159 -16.69 7.26 2.70
N VAL A 160 -15.47 7.01 2.23
CA VAL A 160 -14.46 6.24 2.98
C VAL A 160 -14.08 6.96 4.29
N GLY A 161 -13.86 8.27 4.23
CA GLY A 161 -13.55 9.11 5.40
C GLY A 161 -14.67 9.10 6.43
N SER A 162 -15.92 9.24 5.99
CA SER A 162 -17.10 9.09 6.85
C SER A 162 -17.12 7.72 7.52
N GLY A 163 -16.77 6.65 6.79
CA GLY A 163 -16.64 5.29 7.35
C GLY A 163 -15.61 5.19 8.47
N VAL A 164 -14.41 5.75 8.27
CA VAL A 164 -13.34 5.80 9.28
C VAL A 164 -13.79 6.60 10.51
N ALA A 165 -14.32 7.80 10.29
CA ALA A 165 -14.79 8.66 11.37
C ALA A 165 -15.98 8.03 12.12
N GLY A 166 -16.93 7.40 11.43
CA GLY A 166 -18.06 6.68 12.01
C GLY A 166 -17.64 5.53 12.92
N ALA A 167 -16.65 4.73 12.49
CA ALA A 167 -16.04 3.72 13.34
C ALA A 167 -15.38 4.34 14.59
N GLY A 168 -14.67 5.45 14.42
CA GLY A 168 -14.08 6.22 15.53
C GLY A 168 -15.12 6.73 16.53
N ILE A 169 -16.23 7.32 16.06
CA ILE A 169 -17.32 7.87 16.86
C ILE A 169 -18.09 6.77 17.62
N THR A 170 -18.20 5.58 17.02
CA THR A 170 -19.00 4.48 17.57
C THR A 170 -18.21 3.60 18.52
N SER A 171 -16.95 3.29 18.20
CA SER A 171 -16.14 2.31 18.96
C SER A 171 -14.75 2.79 19.35
N GLY A 172 -14.38 4.04 19.04
CA GLY A 172 -13.10 4.62 19.46
C GLY A 172 -11.86 3.92 18.89
N ASN A 173 -12.00 3.12 17.82
CA ASN A 173 -10.92 2.29 17.29
C ASN A 173 -10.33 2.79 15.97
N ALA A 174 -10.72 3.96 15.48
CA ALA A 174 -10.17 4.57 14.28
C ALA A 174 -10.08 6.09 14.39
N VAL A 175 -9.01 6.65 13.83
CA VAL A 175 -8.72 8.08 13.76
C VAL A 175 -8.58 8.47 12.30
N LEU A 176 -9.39 9.43 11.86
CA LEU A 176 -9.33 10.01 10.53
C LEU A 176 -8.32 11.16 10.49
N LEU A 177 -7.38 11.09 9.55
CA LEU A 177 -6.44 12.15 9.23
C LEU A 177 -6.63 12.53 7.75
N VAL A 178 -6.59 13.82 7.43
CA VAL A 178 -6.82 14.31 6.06
C VAL A 178 -5.71 15.23 5.60
N ALA A 179 -5.23 15.01 4.38
CA ALA A 179 -4.40 15.94 3.63
C ALA A 179 -5.15 16.39 2.37
N ASP A 180 -5.68 17.61 2.42
CA ASP A 180 -6.50 18.22 1.38
C ASP A 180 -5.78 19.44 0.81
N LEU A 181 -4.89 19.15 -0.12
CA LEU A 181 -3.92 20.10 -0.64
C LEU A 181 -4.50 21.02 -1.73
N LYS A 182 -5.74 20.76 -2.18
CA LYS A 182 -6.39 21.59 -3.19
C LYS A 182 -7.01 22.84 -2.56
N GLY A 183 -6.97 23.95 -3.28
CA GLY A 183 -7.61 25.19 -2.83
C GLY A 183 -9.15 25.13 -2.76
N THR A 184 -9.77 24.11 -3.36
CA THR A 184 -11.22 23.85 -3.28
C THR A 184 -11.65 23.23 -1.95
N LEU A 185 -10.70 22.66 -1.20
CA LEU A 185 -10.93 21.96 0.06
C LEU A 185 -12.02 20.88 -0.06
N ASP A 186 -11.74 19.92 -0.92
CA ASP A 186 -12.64 18.83 -1.31
C ASP A 186 -13.12 17.98 -0.11
N PHE A 187 -12.34 17.92 0.99
CA PHE A 187 -12.66 17.19 2.21
C PHE A 187 -13.24 18.06 3.34
N ALA A 188 -13.48 19.34 3.09
CA ALA A 188 -14.00 20.27 4.08
C ALA A 188 -15.27 19.77 4.81
N PRO A 189 -16.22 19.05 4.16
CA PRO A 189 -17.36 18.45 4.85
C PRO A 189 -17.02 17.55 6.04
N LEU A 190 -15.87 16.87 6.01
CA LEU A 190 -15.42 15.96 7.06
C LEU A 190 -14.63 16.66 8.17
N ALA A 191 -14.23 17.92 7.98
CA ALA A 191 -13.34 18.63 8.90
C ALA A 191 -13.76 18.55 10.39
N PRO A 192 -15.06 18.65 10.77
CA PRO A 192 -15.47 18.52 12.18
C PRO A 192 -15.11 17.20 12.85
N VAL A 193 -14.93 16.12 12.08
CA VAL A 193 -14.64 14.76 12.58
C VAL A 193 -13.27 14.25 12.11
N CYS A 194 -12.40 15.14 11.65
CA CYS A 194 -10.99 14.84 11.39
C CYS A 194 -10.18 15.12 12.65
N ALA A 195 -9.28 14.21 13.04
CA ALA A 195 -8.39 14.48 14.17
C ALA A 195 -7.23 15.41 13.80
N ALA A 196 -6.82 15.40 12.53
CA ALA A 196 -5.87 16.32 11.93
C ALA A 196 -6.26 16.62 10.48
N TYR A 197 -6.02 17.85 10.03
CA TYR A 197 -6.33 18.31 8.69
C TYR A 197 -5.21 19.22 8.16
N THR A 198 -4.53 18.80 7.10
CA THR A 198 -3.47 19.60 6.46
C THR A 198 -3.91 20.10 5.11
N THR A 199 -3.59 21.37 4.80
CA THR A 199 -3.96 22.03 3.53
C THR A 199 -2.76 22.47 2.69
N ASN A 200 -1.55 22.14 3.12
CA ASN A 200 -0.32 22.45 2.40
C ASN A 200 0.67 21.28 2.44
N ALA A 201 1.60 21.29 1.49
CA ALA A 201 2.52 20.18 1.26
C ALA A 201 3.54 19.99 2.39
N ALA A 202 3.96 21.07 3.06
CA ALA A 202 4.92 21.01 4.16
C ALA A 202 4.31 20.29 5.37
N ASP A 203 3.11 20.69 5.80
CA ASP A 203 2.42 20.05 6.93
C ASP A 203 2.03 18.61 6.63
N THR A 204 1.66 18.33 5.38
CA THR A 204 1.39 16.96 4.92
C THR A 204 2.65 16.10 4.96
N THR A 205 3.81 16.67 4.61
CA THR A 205 5.10 15.97 4.72
C THR A 205 5.44 15.70 6.18
N ALA A 206 5.28 16.70 7.05
CA ALA A 206 5.50 16.53 8.49
C ALA A 206 4.59 15.45 9.09
N MET A 207 3.32 15.43 8.70
CA MET A 207 2.37 14.37 9.09
C MET A 207 2.84 12.99 8.64
N LEU A 208 3.22 12.83 7.37
CA LEU A 208 3.71 11.56 6.83
C LEU A 208 4.96 11.08 7.58
N VAL A 209 5.92 11.97 7.84
CA VAL A 209 7.16 11.65 8.57
C VAL A 209 6.85 11.25 10.01
N ALA A 210 5.97 11.96 10.71
CA ALA A 210 5.56 11.63 12.07
C ALA A 210 4.88 10.25 12.13
N LEU A 211 3.97 9.97 11.19
CA LEU A 211 3.31 8.67 11.06
C LEU A 211 4.30 7.54 10.73
N ALA A 212 5.31 7.80 9.90
CA ALA A 212 6.37 6.84 9.60
C ALA A 212 7.26 6.58 10.82
N GLY A 213 7.56 7.60 11.62
CA GLY A 213 8.27 7.47 12.90
C GLY A 213 7.56 6.53 13.88
N LEU A 214 6.23 6.61 13.96
CA LEU A 214 5.43 5.65 14.72
C LEU A 214 5.58 4.20 14.26
N CYS A 215 6.07 3.94 13.04
CA CYS A 215 6.24 2.58 12.54
C CYS A 215 7.68 2.06 12.69
N THR A 216 8.64 2.94 12.97
CA THR A 216 10.07 2.60 13.04
C THR A 216 10.62 2.65 14.47
N GLU A 217 10.00 3.42 15.36
CA GLU A 217 10.40 3.52 16.76
C GLU A 217 10.05 2.24 17.55
N PRO A 218 11.03 1.58 18.20
CA PRO A 218 10.76 0.42 19.03
C PRO A 218 9.77 0.76 20.16
N GLY A 219 8.65 0.04 20.22
CA GLY A 219 7.65 0.19 21.28
C GLY A 219 6.53 1.18 20.99
N SER A 220 6.59 1.89 19.86
CA SER A 220 5.66 2.96 19.48
C SER A 220 4.20 2.50 19.40
N ARG A 221 3.90 1.46 18.61
CA ARG A 221 2.56 0.94 18.36
C ARG A 221 2.64 -0.56 18.05
N GLY A 222 1.81 -1.40 18.68
CA GLY A 222 1.38 -2.65 18.05
C GLY A 222 2.25 -3.92 18.07
N ALA A 223 3.56 -3.88 18.33
CA ALA A 223 4.38 -5.11 18.38
C ALA A 223 4.89 -5.52 19.78
N LEU A 224 4.69 -4.68 20.80
CA LEU A 224 5.33 -4.85 22.12
C LEU A 224 4.37 -4.91 23.32
N GLN A 225 3.05 -4.76 23.12
CA GLN A 225 2.12 -4.85 24.26
C GLN A 225 1.80 -6.29 24.68
N ARG A 226 1.91 -7.29 23.79
CA ARG A 226 1.75 -8.73 24.12
C ARG A 226 2.70 -9.57 23.25
N ARG A 227 3.54 -10.38 23.88
CA ARG A 227 4.41 -11.36 23.19
C ARG A 227 3.52 -12.36 22.42
N GLY A 228 3.26 -12.11 21.13
CA GLY A 228 2.50 -13.03 20.28
C GLY A 228 1.85 -12.40 19.04
N ASP A 229 1.47 -11.13 19.11
CA ASP A 229 0.72 -10.48 18.02
C ASP A 229 1.68 -9.94 16.94
N ARG A 230 1.41 -10.28 15.67
CA ARG A 230 2.21 -9.84 14.51
C ARG A 230 1.78 -8.48 13.95
N VAL A 231 0.58 -8.02 14.34
CA VAL A 231 -0.04 -6.78 13.85
C VAL A 231 -0.84 -6.12 14.98
N LEU A 232 -0.96 -4.79 14.94
CA LEU A 232 -1.86 -4.04 15.79
C LEU A 232 -3.31 -4.33 15.40
N VAL A 233 -4.07 -4.88 16.34
CA VAL A 233 -5.53 -4.98 16.23
C VAL A 233 -6.16 -3.70 16.78
N ALA A 234 -6.92 -3.01 15.93
CA ALA A 234 -7.54 -1.74 16.25
C ALA A 234 -8.61 -1.90 17.35
N ARG A 235 -8.55 -1.06 18.40
CA ARG A 235 -9.50 -1.04 19.52
C ARG A 235 -9.54 0.32 20.22
N GLU A 236 -10.53 0.53 21.08
CA GLU A 236 -10.59 1.69 21.98
C GLU A 236 -9.31 1.75 22.84
N GLY A 237 -8.50 2.80 22.66
CA GLY A 237 -7.19 2.96 23.30
C GLY A 237 -5.98 2.45 22.49
N SER A 238 -6.19 1.81 21.34
CA SER A 238 -5.16 1.57 20.33
C SER A 238 -5.79 1.68 18.93
N PRO A 239 -6.25 2.87 18.54
CA PRO A 239 -7.05 3.04 17.34
C PRO A 239 -6.17 2.97 16.09
N ALA A 240 -6.70 2.47 14.97
CA ALA A 240 -6.06 2.61 13.67
C ALA A 240 -5.96 4.09 13.26
N LEU A 241 -4.82 4.53 12.70
CA LEU A 241 -4.67 5.85 12.11
C LEU A 241 -4.81 5.73 10.59
N ILE A 242 -5.83 6.34 10.00
CA ILE A 242 -6.09 6.27 8.55
C ILE A 242 -5.92 7.66 7.95
N LEU A 243 -4.88 7.83 7.13
CA LEU A 243 -4.60 9.05 6.40
C LEU A 243 -5.23 9.02 5.00
N LEU A 244 -6.08 9.99 4.68
CA LEU A 244 -6.57 10.24 3.32
C LEU A 244 -5.79 11.39 2.68
N ILE A 245 -5.32 11.18 1.45
CA ILE A 245 -4.66 12.21 0.63
C ILE A 245 -5.44 12.38 -0.67
N ASP A 246 -5.99 13.56 -0.93
CA ASP A 246 -6.86 13.84 -2.09
C ASP A 246 -6.12 13.85 -3.44
N GLU A 247 -4.96 14.49 -3.47
CA GLU A 247 -4.16 14.66 -4.67
C GLU A 247 -2.68 14.44 -4.37
N LEU A 248 -2.23 13.22 -4.62
CA LEU A 248 -0.88 12.76 -4.31
C LEU A 248 0.18 13.62 -4.98
N ARG A 249 -0.08 14.15 -6.18
CA ARG A 249 0.91 14.96 -6.92
C ARG A 249 1.29 16.19 -6.12
N MET A 250 0.37 16.75 -5.34
CA MET A 250 0.65 17.90 -4.48
C MET A 250 1.59 17.55 -3.32
N ALA A 251 1.58 16.30 -2.85
CA ALA A 251 2.44 15.82 -1.78
C ALA A 251 3.80 15.29 -2.26
N PHE A 252 3.85 14.68 -3.45
CA PHE A 252 5.02 13.90 -3.89
C PHE A 252 5.72 14.43 -5.14
N SER A 253 5.23 15.51 -5.76
CA SER A 253 5.89 16.12 -6.92
C SER A 253 7.00 17.09 -6.51
N PRO A 254 8.20 17.03 -7.12
CA PRO A 254 9.27 17.99 -6.88
C PRO A 254 8.89 19.44 -7.23
N HIS A 255 7.91 19.62 -8.13
CA HIS A 255 7.46 20.95 -8.55
C HIS A 255 6.45 21.58 -7.57
N LEU A 256 5.81 20.77 -6.73
CA LEU A 256 4.72 21.21 -5.85
C LEU A 256 5.09 21.11 -4.37
N ASN A 257 6.01 20.22 -4.03
CA ASN A 257 6.51 20.03 -2.67
C ASN A 257 8.05 20.04 -2.65
N PRO A 258 8.70 21.07 -2.08
CA PRO A 258 10.15 21.07 -1.87
C PRO A 258 10.67 19.88 -1.05
N HIS A 259 9.83 19.31 -0.18
CA HIS A 259 10.16 18.18 0.69
C HIS A 259 9.64 16.83 0.17
N TRP A 260 9.36 16.74 -1.14
CA TRP A 260 8.78 15.53 -1.76
C TRP A 260 9.55 14.24 -1.48
N GLN A 261 10.88 14.29 -1.35
CA GLN A 261 11.70 13.10 -1.06
C GLN A 261 11.43 12.54 0.35
N ALA A 262 11.28 13.42 1.33
CA ALA A 262 10.92 13.03 2.69
C ALA A 262 9.52 12.45 2.73
N ALA A 263 8.56 13.08 2.04
CA ALA A 263 7.19 12.57 1.90
C ALA A 263 7.17 11.19 1.24
N ALA A 264 7.91 11.00 0.14
CA ALA A 264 7.99 9.72 -0.56
C ALA A 264 8.63 8.63 0.30
N SER A 265 9.72 8.92 0.99
CA SER A 265 10.40 7.98 1.91
C SER A 265 9.51 7.58 3.08
N ALA A 266 8.77 8.53 3.64
CA ALA A 266 7.77 8.26 4.67
C ALA A 266 6.62 7.40 4.14
N ALA A 267 6.10 7.69 2.94
CA ALA A 267 5.06 6.86 2.32
C ALA A 267 5.53 5.42 2.08
N HIS A 268 6.76 5.20 1.60
CA HIS A 268 7.33 3.85 1.48
C HIS A 268 7.45 3.14 2.83
N THR A 269 7.92 3.85 3.86
CA THR A 269 8.01 3.31 5.23
C THR A 269 6.64 2.90 5.75
N LEU A 270 5.62 3.74 5.56
CA LEU A 270 4.23 3.45 5.90
C LEU A 270 3.70 2.26 5.12
N GLY A 271 3.96 2.17 3.80
CA GLY A 271 3.53 1.03 3.00
C GLY A 271 4.13 -0.29 3.48
N MET A 272 5.39 -0.29 3.91
CA MET A 272 6.07 -1.50 4.39
C MET A 272 5.67 -1.92 5.81
N LEU A 273 5.56 -0.95 6.72
CA LEU A 273 5.44 -1.22 8.17
C LEU A 273 4.05 -0.89 8.72
N GLY A 274 3.36 0.10 8.13
CA GLY A 274 2.14 0.69 8.68
C GLY A 274 1.05 -0.32 9.01
N ARG A 275 0.90 -1.36 8.18
CA ARG A 275 0.01 -2.51 8.43
C ARG A 275 0.15 -3.09 9.84
N ALA A 276 1.38 -3.34 10.28
CA ALA A 276 1.66 -3.94 11.59
C ALA A 276 1.49 -2.95 12.76
N PHE A 277 1.62 -1.65 12.50
CA PHE A 277 1.57 -0.59 13.52
C PHE A 277 0.21 0.14 13.56
N GLY A 278 -0.76 -0.34 12.76
CA GLY A 278 -2.08 0.25 12.68
C GLY A 278 -2.08 1.66 12.10
N VAL A 279 -1.24 1.91 11.09
CA VAL A 279 -1.17 3.17 10.34
C VAL A 279 -1.33 2.90 8.85
N ALA A 280 -2.40 3.43 8.24
CA ALA A 280 -2.69 3.25 6.82
C ALA A 280 -2.78 4.58 6.08
N MET A 281 -2.60 4.51 4.77
CA MET A 281 -2.71 5.65 3.86
C MET A 281 -3.57 5.28 2.67
N HIS A 282 -4.46 6.19 2.29
CA HIS A 282 -5.26 6.10 1.08
C HIS A 282 -4.94 7.28 0.18
N LEU A 283 -4.25 6.97 -0.91
CA LEU A 283 -3.76 7.94 -1.88
C LEU A 283 -4.80 8.10 -2.98
N ALA A 284 -5.09 9.34 -3.34
CA ALA A 284 -5.85 9.67 -4.55
C ALA A 284 -5.04 10.53 -5.50
N GLY A 285 -5.30 10.35 -6.79
CA GLY A 285 -4.71 11.16 -7.85
C GLY A 285 -5.57 11.11 -9.10
N GLN A 286 -5.40 12.10 -9.96
CA GLN A 286 -5.90 11.99 -11.35
C GLN A 286 -4.98 11.14 -12.22
N ASP A 287 -3.71 11.05 -11.84
CA ASP A 287 -2.68 10.21 -12.46
C ASP A 287 -2.01 9.39 -11.36
N MET A 288 -2.20 8.08 -11.43
CA MET A 288 -1.62 7.08 -10.53
C MET A 288 -0.65 6.18 -11.29
N SER A 289 -0.15 6.61 -12.46
CA SER A 289 0.86 5.88 -13.22
C SER A 289 2.14 5.67 -12.41
N ALA A 290 2.98 4.73 -12.87
CA ALA A 290 4.26 4.45 -12.23
C ALA A 290 5.11 5.72 -12.02
N GLN A 291 5.05 6.70 -12.92
CA GLN A 291 5.82 7.95 -12.84
C GLN A 291 5.26 8.94 -11.81
N ALA A 292 3.94 8.96 -11.62
CA ALA A 292 3.29 9.87 -10.69
C ALA A 292 3.37 9.39 -9.24
N MET A 293 3.40 8.07 -9.04
CA MET A 293 3.46 7.45 -7.72
C MET A 293 4.76 7.76 -6.97
N PRO A 294 4.75 7.79 -5.61
CA PRO A 294 5.95 8.08 -4.82
C PRO A 294 7.12 7.13 -5.13
N GLN A 295 8.29 7.70 -5.38
CA GLN A 295 9.53 6.98 -5.64
C GLN A 295 10.65 7.53 -4.74
N THR A 296 11.57 6.66 -4.34
CA THR A 296 12.82 7.05 -3.67
C THR A 296 14.00 6.65 -4.55
N GLN A 297 15.23 6.94 -4.10
CA GLN A 297 16.43 6.46 -4.78
C GLN A 297 16.54 4.92 -4.78
N THR A 298 15.94 4.26 -3.78
CA THR A 298 16.04 2.81 -3.54
C THR A 298 14.80 2.06 -3.96
N ASP A 299 13.63 2.69 -3.89
CA ASP A 299 12.34 2.02 -4.02
C ASP A 299 11.50 2.61 -5.16
N SER A 300 11.06 1.71 -6.03
CA SER A 300 10.22 2.05 -7.18
C SER A 300 8.77 2.27 -6.78
N ALA A 301 8.01 2.99 -7.63
CA ALA A 301 6.56 3.10 -7.51
C ALA A 301 5.86 1.72 -7.43
N THR A 302 6.38 0.73 -8.15
CA THR A 302 5.87 -0.66 -8.12
C THR A 302 6.00 -1.28 -6.72
N ALA A 303 7.08 -0.96 -5.99
CA ALA A 303 7.28 -1.46 -4.62
C ALA A 303 6.17 -0.93 -3.69
N LEU A 304 5.87 0.36 -3.77
CA LEU A 304 4.78 0.97 -3.00
C LEU A 304 3.41 0.43 -3.44
N ARG A 305 3.16 0.33 -4.75
CA ARG A 305 1.89 -0.17 -5.30
C ARG A 305 1.57 -1.59 -4.84
N ARG A 306 2.58 -2.45 -4.62
CA ARG A 306 2.39 -3.79 -4.03
C ARG A 306 1.88 -3.76 -2.59
N GLN A 307 2.10 -2.67 -1.86
CA GLN A 307 1.58 -2.47 -0.50
C GLN A 307 0.17 -1.86 -0.47
N LEU A 308 -0.35 -1.39 -1.61
CA LEU A 308 -1.69 -0.83 -1.74
C LEU A 308 -2.69 -1.97 -1.97
N HIS A 309 -3.34 -2.39 -0.90
CA HIS A 309 -4.25 -3.53 -0.88
C HIS A 309 -5.52 -3.18 -1.66
N HIS A 310 -6.05 -1.97 -1.45
CA HIS A 310 -7.19 -1.49 -2.21
C HIS A 310 -6.75 -0.68 -3.41
N ALA A 311 -7.21 -1.04 -4.60
CA ALA A 311 -7.07 -0.23 -5.79
C ALA A 311 -8.45 0.09 -6.34
N ARG A 312 -8.69 1.35 -6.67
CA ARG A 312 -9.97 1.83 -7.19
C ARG A 312 -9.71 2.68 -8.42
N VAL A 313 -10.40 2.40 -9.51
CA VAL A 313 -10.21 3.12 -10.78
C VAL A 313 -11.56 3.58 -11.29
N PHE A 314 -11.76 4.90 -11.22
CA PHE A 314 -12.86 5.61 -11.87
C PHE A 314 -12.51 5.85 -13.34
N HIS A 315 -13.36 6.55 -14.08
CA HIS A 315 -13.04 6.93 -15.45
C HIS A 315 -11.75 7.76 -15.53
N GLU A 316 -10.94 7.46 -16.55
CA GLU A 316 -9.68 8.14 -16.84
C GLU A 316 -9.55 8.36 -18.34
N ASP A 317 -8.88 9.45 -18.74
CA ASP A 317 -8.56 9.72 -20.15
C ASP A 317 -7.41 8.83 -20.66
N SER A 318 -6.55 8.37 -19.75
CA SER A 318 -5.41 7.50 -20.02
C SER A 318 -5.57 6.17 -19.32
N LYS A 319 -5.18 5.07 -19.98
CA LYS A 319 -5.16 3.73 -19.39
C LYS A 319 -4.01 3.50 -18.41
N ALA A 320 -2.99 4.36 -18.41
CA ALA A 320 -1.74 4.13 -17.69
C ALA A 320 -1.92 3.92 -16.17
N SER A 321 -2.78 4.73 -15.54
CA SER A 321 -3.12 4.59 -14.12
C SER A 321 -3.88 3.30 -13.85
N GLY A 322 -4.92 3.02 -14.66
CA GLY A 322 -5.71 1.80 -14.59
C GLY A 322 -4.87 0.53 -14.72
N GLU A 323 -4.01 0.45 -15.74
CA GLU A 323 -3.09 -0.67 -15.97
C GLU A 323 -2.04 -0.80 -14.87
N PHE A 324 -1.59 0.32 -14.29
CA PHE A 324 -0.64 0.29 -13.19
C PHE A 324 -1.29 -0.18 -11.88
N LEU A 325 -2.50 0.27 -11.58
CA LEU A 325 -3.19 -0.04 -10.33
C LEU A 325 -3.89 -1.39 -10.36
N LEU A 326 -4.51 -1.80 -11.46
CA LEU A 326 -5.32 -3.01 -11.60
C LEU A 326 -4.63 -3.98 -12.58
N ASP A 327 -4.20 -5.14 -12.07
CA ASP A 327 -3.48 -6.13 -12.89
C ASP A 327 -4.34 -6.73 -14.01
N ASP A 328 -5.65 -6.73 -13.81
CA ASP A 328 -6.65 -7.23 -14.75
C ASP A 328 -7.27 -6.12 -15.62
N TYR A 329 -6.80 -4.86 -15.52
CA TYR A 329 -7.39 -3.70 -16.20
C TYR A 329 -7.63 -3.91 -17.68
N ALA A 330 -6.67 -4.52 -18.37
CA ALA A 330 -6.72 -4.79 -19.80
C ALA A 330 -7.93 -5.65 -20.19
N THR A 331 -8.47 -6.45 -19.27
CA THR A 331 -9.62 -7.35 -19.50
C THR A 331 -10.95 -6.77 -19.03
N LEU A 332 -10.94 -5.58 -18.44
CA LEU A 332 -12.14 -4.94 -17.90
C LEU A 332 -12.88 -4.15 -18.99
N ASP A 333 -14.21 -4.09 -18.86
CA ASP A 333 -15.06 -3.20 -19.66
C ASP A 333 -15.00 -1.77 -19.12
N VAL A 334 -13.91 -1.07 -19.41
CA VAL A 334 -13.67 0.30 -18.92
C VAL A 334 -14.66 1.32 -19.47
N SER A 335 -15.42 0.96 -20.51
CA SER A 335 -16.52 1.80 -21.02
C SER A 335 -17.62 2.00 -19.98
N SER A 336 -17.77 1.08 -19.02
CA SER A 336 -18.77 1.18 -17.95
C SER A 336 -18.46 2.33 -16.99
N LEU A 337 -17.21 2.81 -16.95
CA LEU A 337 -16.77 3.88 -16.05
C LEU A 337 -17.22 5.27 -16.48
N GLN A 338 -17.69 5.43 -17.72
CA GLN A 338 -18.10 6.75 -18.26
C GLN A 338 -19.30 7.38 -17.53
N ALA A 339 -20.01 6.62 -16.70
CA ALA A 339 -21.02 7.21 -15.82
C ALA A 339 -20.38 7.62 -14.48
N PRO A 340 -20.64 8.84 -13.97
CA PRO A 340 -20.15 9.29 -12.67
C PRO A 340 -20.48 8.31 -11.54
N GLY A 341 -19.60 8.21 -10.56
CA GLY A 341 -19.75 7.31 -9.41
C GLY A 341 -19.39 5.86 -9.70
N ARG A 342 -19.12 5.46 -10.96
CA ARG A 342 -18.70 4.10 -11.29
C ARG A 342 -17.19 3.92 -11.21
N PHE A 343 -16.77 2.82 -10.60
CA PHE A 343 -15.37 2.43 -10.51
C PHE A 343 -15.20 0.92 -10.49
N PHE A 344 -13.99 0.46 -10.83
CA PHE A 344 -13.56 -0.89 -10.49
C PHE A 344 -12.86 -0.87 -9.13
N HIS A 345 -13.17 -1.84 -8.28
CA HIS A 345 -12.54 -2.04 -6.99
C HIS A 345 -11.82 -3.37 -6.96
N ARG A 346 -10.56 -3.36 -6.51
CA ARG A 346 -9.77 -4.54 -6.21
C ARG A 346 -9.40 -4.56 -4.73
N ASP A 347 -9.52 -5.73 -4.11
CA ASP A 347 -9.02 -6.00 -2.77
C ASP A 347 -7.90 -7.06 -2.81
N GLY A 348 -6.68 -6.63 -2.53
CA GLY A 348 -5.48 -7.46 -2.58
C GLY A 348 -5.25 -8.03 -3.97
N GLN A 349 -5.27 -9.37 -4.06
CA GLN A 349 -5.06 -10.15 -5.28
C GLN A 349 -6.37 -10.65 -5.91
N ALA A 350 -7.54 -10.26 -5.37
CA ALA A 350 -8.82 -10.62 -5.97
C ALA A 350 -8.99 -9.96 -7.34
N SER A 351 -9.89 -10.49 -8.17
CA SER A 351 -10.30 -9.83 -9.40
C SER A 351 -11.02 -8.52 -9.12
N SER A 352 -10.85 -7.56 -10.02
CA SER A 352 -11.52 -6.27 -9.96
C SER A 352 -13.02 -6.43 -10.19
N ILE A 353 -13.83 -5.83 -9.31
CA ILE A 353 -15.29 -5.86 -9.41
C ILE A 353 -15.85 -4.48 -9.77
N PRO A 354 -16.90 -4.39 -10.60
CA PRO A 354 -17.57 -3.13 -10.88
C PRO A 354 -18.41 -2.70 -9.68
N VAL A 355 -18.29 -1.43 -9.29
CA VAL A 355 -19.04 -0.81 -8.19
C VAL A 355 -19.68 0.48 -8.68
N HIS A 356 -20.94 0.67 -8.33
CA HIS A 356 -21.60 1.97 -8.37
C HIS A 356 -21.51 2.59 -6.97
N GLY A 357 -20.62 3.57 -6.85
CA GLY A 357 -20.30 4.24 -5.60
C GLY A 357 -21.47 5.01 -5.02
N PHE A 358 -21.43 5.18 -3.70
CA PHE A 358 -22.36 6.08 -3.05
C PHE A 358 -22.13 7.52 -3.49
N ASP A 359 -23.23 8.21 -3.78
CA ASP A 359 -23.27 9.65 -3.95
C ASP A 359 -23.53 10.29 -2.58
N ALA A 360 -22.53 11.04 -2.10
CA ALA A 360 -22.56 11.67 -0.80
C ALA A 360 -22.61 13.19 -0.99
N GLU A 361 -23.79 13.77 -0.73
CA GLU A 361 -23.96 15.21 -0.79
C GLU A 361 -23.11 15.89 0.31
N PRO A 362 -22.24 16.86 -0.04
CA PRO A 362 -21.34 17.51 0.91
C PRO A 362 -22.03 18.07 2.15
N LEU A 363 -23.22 18.68 1.99
CA LEU A 363 -23.97 19.24 3.10
C LEU A 363 -24.49 18.16 4.05
N THR A 364 -24.99 17.04 3.53
CA THR A 364 -25.45 15.91 4.37
C THR A 364 -24.30 15.31 5.17
N VAL A 365 -23.12 15.15 4.56
CA VAL A 365 -21.91 14.68 5.26
C VAL A 365 -21.50 15.69 6.34
N HIS A 366 -21.51 16.97 6.02
CA HIS A 366 -21.13 18.03 6.95
C HIS A 366 -22.07 18.13 8.15
N GLU A 367 -23.39 18.08 7.93
CA GLU A 367 -24.38 18.05 9.02
C GLU A 367 -24.20 16.84 9.93
N TRP A 368 -23.90 15.67 9.35
CA TRP A 368 -23.54 14.49 10.12
C TRP A 368 -22.25 14.72 10.93
N ALA A 369 -21.20 15.27 10.31
CA ALA A 369 -19.92 15.55 10.97
C ALA A 369 -20.09 16.54 12.14
N LEU A 370 -20.82 17.64 11.94
CA LEU A 370 -21.12 18.63 12.99
C LEU A 370 -21.86 18.00 14.16
N ARG A 371 -22.84 17.13 13.92
CA ARG A 371 -23.57 16.45 15.01
C ARG A 371 -22.70 15.51 15.84
N ASN A 372 -21.54 15.10 15.33
CA ASN A 372 -20.68 14.11 15.97
C ASN A 372 -19.28 14.64 16.34
N HIS A 373 -18.99 15.92 16.15
CA HIS A 373 -17.65 16.49 16.38
C HIS A 373 -17.15 16.26 17.82
N ASP A 374 -18.02 16.38 18.83
CA ASP A 374 -17.70 16.13 20.24
C ASP A 374 -17.38 14.66 20.56
N ARG A 375 -17.66 13.75 19.63
CA ARG A 375 -17.45 12.30 19.75
C ARG A 375 -16.27 11.81 18.91
N LEU A 376 -15.50 12.72 18.32
CA LEU A 376 -14.31 12.40 17.56
C LEU A 376 -13.34 11.53 18.37
N CYS A 377 -12.89 10.43 17.76
CA CYS A 377 -11.79 9.64 18.29
C CYS A 377 -10.46 10.34 18.04
N LEU A 378 -9.68 10.52 19.11
CA LEU A 378 -8.32 11.03 19.06
C LEU A 378 -7.33 9.88 19.31
N PRO A 379 -6.06 10.01 18.84
CA PRO A 379 -5.01 9.11 19.27
C PRO A 379 -4.88 9.10 20.79
N ASP A 380 -4.48 7.96 21.34
CA ASP A 380 -4.16 7.85 22.77
C ASP A 380 -3.00 8.79 23.16
N GLY A 381 -2.88 9.11 24.44
CA GLY A 381 -1.88 10.05 24.94
C GLY A 381 -0.42 9.60 24.73
N TYR A 382 -0.16 8.31 24.52
CA TYR A 382 1.17 7.82 24.15
C TYR A 382 1.44 8.07 22.66
N THR A 383 0.54 7.65 21.77
CA THR A 383 0.62 7.97 20.33
C THR A 383 0.74 9.48 20.11
N ALA A 384 -0.08 10.29 20.78
CA ALA A 384 -0.03 11.75 20.65
C ALA A 384 1.32 12.34 21.09
N ARG A 385 1.98 11.76 22.10
CA ARG A 385 3.33 12.17 22.52
C ARG A 385 4.40 11.76 21.50
N LEU A 386 4.30 10.57 20.92
CA LEU A 386 5.22 10.11 19.88
C LEU A 386 5.08 10.90 18.58
N LEU A 387 3.87 11.34 18.25
CA LEU A 387 3.65 12.30 17.17
C LEU A 387 4.28 13.68 17.45
N GLY A 388 4.75 13.92 18.68
CA GLY A 388 5.61 15.02 19.05
C GLY A 388 4.99 16.40 18.78
N GLU A 389 5.84 17.34 18.38
CA GLU A 389 5.47 18.73 18.14
C GLU A 389 4.47 18.92 16.99
N TRP A 390 4.38 17.95 16.07
CA TRP A 390 3.41 18.00 14.98
C TRP A 390 1.96 17.90 15.47
N TRP A 391 1.71 17.10 16.50
CA TRP A 391 0.34 16.85 16.97
C TRP A 391 -0.36 18.10 17.56
N PRO A 392 0.29 18.92 18.42
CA PRO A 392 -0.27 20.20 18.85
C PRO A 392 -0.49 21.21 17.71
N THR A 393 0.23 21.08 16.59
CA THR A 393 0.12 22.01 15.46
C THR A 393 -0.87 21.57 14.38
N ARG A 394 -1.56 20.44 14.55
CA ARG A 394 -2.45 19.81 13.55
C ARG A 394 -3.62 20.66 13.03
N TRP A 395 -3.90 21.79 13.68
CA TRP A 395 -4.93 22.76 13.30
C TRP A 395 -4.36 24.18 13.09
N LYS A 396 -3.03 24.36 13.17
CA LYS A 396 -2.41 25.65 12.89
C LYS A 396 -2.37 25.89 11.39
N GLY A 397 -2.64 27.12 10.95
CA GLY A 397 -2.55 27.49 9.54
C GLY A 397 -3.72 27.03 8.67
N ILE A 398 -4.83 26.61 9.28
CA ILE A 398 -6.08 26.33 8.57
C ILE A 398 -6.53 27.59 7.81
N PRO A 399 -6.81 27.51 6.49
CA PRO A 399 -7.29 28.66 5.73
C PRO A 399 -8.67 29.10 6.23
N PRO A 400 -9.00 30.41 6.21
CA PRO A 400 -10.30 30.93 6.67
C PRO A 400 -11.52 30.23 6.04
N ARG A 401 -11.39 29.78 4.79
CA ARG A 401 -12.44 29.03 4.09
C ARG A 401 -12.80 27.70 4.76
N LEU A 402 -11.87 27.04 5.45
CA LEU A 402 -12.18 25.83 6.21
C LEU A 402 -12.87 26.15 7.54
N ALA A 403 -12.68 27.36 8.09
CA ALA A 403 -13.32 27.75 9.34
C ALA A 403 -14.86 27.79 9.23
N GLU A 404 -15.39 28.03 8.03
CA GLU A 404 -16.82 27.94 7.72
C GLU A 404 -17.40 26.52 7.91
N TRP A 405 -16.53 25.50 7.85
CA TRP A 405 -16.89 24.09 8.00
C TRP A 405 -16.62 23.56 9.40
N LEU A 406 -16.10 24.38 10.32
CA LEU A 406 -15.80 23.95 11.69
C LEU A 406 -16.92 24.36 12.66
N PRO A 407 -17.10 23.64 13.77
CA PRO A 407 -18.01 24.06 14.83
C PRO A 407 -17.70 25.49 15.30
N THR A 408 -18.74 26.24 15.67
CA THR A 408 -18.57 27.62 16.15
C THR A 408 -17.65 27.65 17.38
N GLY A 409 -16.56 28.42 17.31
CA GLY A 409 -15.55 28.50 18.38
C GLY A 409 -14.41 27.50 18.29
N ALA A 410 -14.40 26.60 17.29
CA ALA A 410 -13.30 25.65 17.07
C ALA A 410 -12.02 26.29 16.51
N ALA A 411 -12.11 27.50 15.94
CA ALA A 411 -10.97 28.24 15.42
C ALA A 411 -10.70 29.47 16.29
N GLU A 412 -9.67 29.44 17.13
CA GLU A 412 -8.94 30.68 17.39
C GLU A 412 -8.12 30.98 16.13
N PRO A 413 -8.36 32.10 15.42
CA PRO A 413 -7.50 32.50 14.33
C PRO A 413 -6.12 32.80 14.91
N VAL A 414 -5.15 31.91 14.67
CA VAL A 414 -3.75 32.24 14.97
C VAL A 414 -3.38 33.40 14.05
N GLY A 415 -2.86 34.47 14.67
CA GLY A 415 -2.30 35.65 14.01
C GLY A 415 -1.14 35.31 13.05
N PRO A 416 -0.34 36.31 12.62
CA PRO A 416 0.54 36.21 11.46
C PRO A 416 1.35 34.91 11.45
N GLN A 417 1.37 34.24 10.29
CA GLN A 417 1.94 32.91 10.07
C GLN A 417 3.22 32.71 10.89
N PRO A 418 3.30 31.68 11.75
CA PRO A 418 4.58 31.29 12.31
C PRO A 418 5.49 30.89 11.13
N GLN A 419 6.76 31.27 11.22
CA GLN A 419 7.75 30.87 10.24
C GLN A 419 7.71 29.36 10.02
N PRO A 420 7.94 28.87 8.77
CA PRO A 420 7.94 27.45 8.48
C PRO A 420 8.77 26.70 9.51
N VAL A 421 8.21 25.61 10.05
CA VAL A 421 8.93 24.71 10.96
C VAL A 421 10.24 24.38 10.28
N THR A 422 11.33 24.89 10.84
CA THR A 422 12.64 24.76 10.21
C THR A 422 13.01 23.29 10.37
N MET A 423 12.97 22.52 9.27
CA MET A 423 13.38 21.11 9.24
C MET A 423 14.75 20.85 9.88
N GLY A 424 15.59 21.88 9.99
CA GLY A 424 16.85 21.85 10.74
C GLY A 424 16.72 21.56 12.24
N ALA A 425 15.53 21.70 12.86
CA ALA A 425 15.29 21.29 14.25
C ALA A 425 15.08 19.76 14.37
N ILE A 426 14.56 19.10 13.33
CA ILE A 426 14.45 17.64 13.28
C ILE A 426 15.81 17.01 12.92
N GLU A 427 16.65 17.71 12.14
CA GLU A 427 18.03 17.26 11.87
C GLU A 427 19.03 17.54 13.00
N ASN A 428 18.76 18.53 13.88
CA ASN A 428 19.68 18.90 14.98
C ASN A 428 19.23 18.53 16.41
N GLN A 429 18.11 17.81 16.60
CA GLN A 429 17.79 17.19 17.90
C GLN A 429 18.61 15.90 18.19
N ARG A 430 19.88 15.88 17.81
CA ARG A 430 20.93 15.16 18.56
C ARG A 430 21.34 16.00 19.76
N SER A 431 20.41 16.29 20.67
CA SER A 431 20.71 17.01 21.91
C SER A 431 20.02 16.31 23.09
N ALA A 432 20.81 15.43 23.71
CA ALA A 432 20.73 14.91 25.07
C ALA A 432 19.52 15.30 25.95
N HIS A 433 18.58 14.35 26.13
CA HIS A 433 17.86 14.13 27.40
C HIS A 433 17.56 12.61 27.54
N PRO A 434 17.38 12.08 28.77
CA PRO A 434 18.36 11.17 29.35
C PRO A 434 17.97 9.70 29.21
N LEU A 435 18.63 9.03 28.25
CA LEU A 435 18.69 7.56 28.14
C LEU A 435 19.10 6.86 29.46
N THR A 436 19.69 7.57 30.42
CA THR A 436 20.19 7.05 31.69
C THR A 436 19.10 6.68 32.70
N ALA A 437 17.93 7.34 32.70
CA ALA A 437 16.84 6.97 33.62
C ALA A 437 16.05 5.74 33.12
N GLU A 438 15.88 5.64 31.80
CA GLU A 438 15.21 4.51 31.14
C GLU A 438 16.11 3.27 31.09
N LEU A 439 17.43 3.43 30.92
CA LEU A 439 18.40 2.34 31.08
C LEU A 439 18.45 1.85 32.53
N ALA A 440 18.42 2.73 33.53
CA ALA A 440 18.42 2.32 34.94
C ALA A 440 17.13 1.58 35.34
N ALA A 441 15.97 1.98 34.80
CA ALA A 441 14.70 1.28 35.00
C ALA A 441 14.68 -0.09 34.31
N LEU A 442 15.27 -0.19 33.10
CA LEU A 442 15.40 -1.44 32.36
C LEU A 442 16.43 -2.39 33.01
N GLU A 443 17.52 -1.85 33.56
CA GLU A 443 18.56 -2.58 34.29
C GLU A 443 18.01 -3.11 35.63
N GLY A 444 17.20 -2.33 36.35
CA GLY A 444 16.48 -2.80 37.54
C GLY A 444 15.50 -3.95 37.24
N GLN A 445 14.75 -3.85 36.13
CA GLN A 445 13.83 -4.91 35.70
C GLN A 445 14.54 -6.18 35.20
N LEU A 446 15.77 -6.07 34.71
CA LEU A 446 16.59 -7.21 34.28
C LEU A 446 17.32 -7.89 35.46
N SER A 447 17.71 -7.14 36.50
CA SER A 447 18.22 -7.71 37.76
C SER A 447 17.20 -8.62 38.43
N ASP A 448 15.93 -8.18 38.49
CA ASP A 448 14.84 -8.95 39.11
C ASP A 448 14.47 -10.21 38.31
N LEU A 449 14.66 -10.20 36.99
CA LEU A 449 14.27 -11.33 36.10
C LEU A 449 15.32 -12.44 36.04
N PHE A 450 16.60 -12.12 36.27
CA PHE A 450 17.72 -13.05 36.11
C PHE A 450 18.49 -13.31 37.42
N GLY A 451 18.08 -12.72 38.53
CA GLY A 451 18.67 -12.97 39.86
C GLY A 451 20.11 -12.50 40.01
N HIS A 452 20.58 -11.62 39.11
CA HIS A 452 21.93 -11.06 39.12
C HIS A 452 21.84 -9.55 39.32
N ASP A 453 22.48 -9.05 40.37
CA ASP A 453 22.55 -7.62 40.65
C ASP A 453 23.53 -6.94 39.68
N PHE A 454 23.01 -6.31 38.63
CA PHE A 454 23.80 -5.58 37.64
C PHE A 454 24.37 -4.25 38.17
N THR A 455 24.06 -3.86 39.42
CA THR A 455 24.56 -2.62 40.03
C THR A 455 25.83 -2.80 40.85
N ALA A 456 26.25 -4.04 41.12
CA ALA A 456 27.53 -4.32 41.76
C ALA A 456 28.66 -4.28 40.71
N PRO A 457 29.76 -3.54 40.94
CA PRO A 457 30.93 -3.62 40.07
C PRO A 457 31.58 -4.99 40.24
N SER A 458 31.18 -5.99 39.44
CA SER A 458 31.86 -7.27 39.42
C SER A 458 33.26 -7.04 38.84
N ALA A 459 34.27 -7.23 39.68
CA ALA A 459 35.69 -7.02 39.38
C ALA A 459 36.30 -8.08 38.45
N GLN A 460 35.59 -8.48 37.39
CA GLN A 460 36.18 -9.28 36.32
C GLN A 460 35.88 -8.64 34.95
N PRO A 461 36.92 -8.34 34.15
CA PRO A 461 36.73 -7.85 32.80
C PRO A 461 36.10 -8.98 31.96
N VAL A 462 34.90 -8.73 31.42
CA VAL A 462 34.25 -9.63 30.47
C VAL A 462 34.91 -9.44 29.11
N THR A 463 35.52 -10.52 28.60
CA THR A 463 36.21 -10.61 27.32
C THR A 463 35.27 -10.29 26.14
N PRO A 464 35.72 -9.59 25.09
CA PRO A 464 34.94 -9.42 23.85
C PRO A 464 34.56 -10.79 23.27
N LEU A 465 33.38 -10.88 22.66
CA LEU A 465 33.04 -12.01 21.78
C LEU A 465 33.84 -11.85 20.48
N ASP A 466 35.09 -12.32 20.52
CA ASP A 466 35.84 -12.67 19.33
C ASP A 466 35.27 -13.99 18.82
N ASP A 467 34.39 -13.93 17.82
CA ASP A 467 33.89 -15.13 17.13
C ASP A 467 34.70 -15.33 15.83
N PRO A 468 35.77 -16.14 15.87
CA PRO A 468 36.67 -16.33 14.72
C PRO A 468 35.98 -16.95 13.50
N ALA A 469 34.80 -17.57 13.65
CA ALA A 469 34.05 -18.12 12.50
C ALA A 469 33.43 -17.01 11.63
N LEU A 470 32.98 -15.91 12.25
CA LEU A 470 32.46 -14.75 11.52
C LEU A 470 33.59 -13.93 10.89
N GLU A 471 34.77 -13.90 11.52
CA GLU A 471 35.97 -13.29 10.95
C GLU A 471 36.50 -14.12 9.76
N SER A 472 36.48 -15.45 9.86
CA SER A 472 36.84 -16.37 8.78
C SER A 472 35.92 -16.20 7.55
N LEU A 473 34.61 -16.07 7.75
CA LEU A 473 33.65 -15.82 6.66
C LEU A 473 33.86 -14.47 5.97
N ALA A 474 34.10 -13.41 6.76
CA ALA A 474 34.35 -12.08 6.22
C ALA A 474 35.70 -11.99 5.47
N ALA A 475 36.72 -12.72 5.94
CA ALA A 475 38.01 -12.83 5.27
C ALA A 475 37.91 -13.67 3.98
N ALA A 476 37.24 -14.82 4.01
CA ALA A 476 37.05 -15.71 2.86
C ALA A 476 36.29 -15.02 1.72
N LEU A 477 35.22 -14.29 2.02
CA LEU A 477 34.46 -13.52 1.02
C LEU A 477 35.27 -12.36 0.43
N GLU A 478 36.23 -11.80 1.18
CA GLU A 478 37.07 -10.72 0.72
C GLU A 478 38.24 -11.20 -0.14
N THR A 479 38.90 -12.30 0.22
CA THR A 479 39.89 -12.99 -0.64
C THR A 479 39.24 -13.41 -1.96
N ALA A 480 37.98 -13.84 -1.91
CA ALA A 480 37.21 -14.18 -3.10
C ALA A 480 36.85 -12.95 -3.97
N ARG A 481 36.66 -11.77 -3.36
CA ARG A 481 36.34 -10.50 -4.04
C ARG A 481 37.57 -9.82 -4.65
N THR A 482 38.74 -9.92 -4.02
CA THR A 482 39.95 -9.19 -4.43
C THR A 482 40.75 -9.87 -5.54
N GLY A 483 40.48 -11.15 -5.84
CA GLY A 483 41.18 -11.90 -6.88
C GLY A 483 40.31 -12.50 -7.99
N ARG A 484 38.96 -12.51 -7.86
CA ARG A 484 38.08 -13.14 -8.85
C ARG A 484 36.82 -12.32 -9.15
N SER A 485 36.34 -12.45 -10.38
CA SER A 485 35.12 -11.84 -10.87
C SER A 485 33.87 -12.50 -10.29
N ARG A 486 32.75 -11.77 -10.28
CA ARG A 486 31.46 -12.24 -9.76
C ARG A 486 30.95 -13.52 -10.45
N ALA A 487 31.32 -13.74 -11.72
CA ALA A 487 30.95 -14.93 -12.48
C ALA A 487 31.69 -16.17 -11.95
N GLU A 488 32.98 -16.03 -11.64
CA GLU A 488 33.81 -17.11 -11.07
C GLU A 488 33.35 -17.48 -9.65
N LEU A 489 32.78 -16.54 -8.90
CA LEU A 489 32.18 -16.82 -7.59
C LEU A 489 30.86 -17.58 -7.70
N ILE A 490 30.05 -17.30 -8.72
CA ILE A 490 28.80 -18.04 -8.99
C ILE A 490 29.14 -19.47 -9.43
N GLU A 491 30.14 -19.62 -10.29
CA GLU A 491 30.62 -20.91 -10.78
C GLU A 491 31.23 -21.76 -9.66
N ALA A 492 32.13 -21.18 -8.84
CA ALA A 492 32.78 -21.89 -7.74
C ALA A 492 31.80 -22.28 -6.61
N THR A 493 30.75 -21.50 -6.39
CA THR A 493 29.76 -21.80 -5.33
C THR A 493 28.57 -22.62 -5.83
N GLY A 494 28.35 -22.70 -7.14
CA GLY A 494 27.13 -23.26 -7.73
C GLY A 494 25.85 -22.53 -7.33
N ARG A 495 25.95 -21.33 -6.71
CA ARG A 495 24.82 -20.57 -6.19
C ARG A 495 24.55 -19.32 -7.02
N GLY A 496 23.27 -19.05 -7.25
CA GLY A 496 22.81 -17.97 -8.10
C GLY A 496 23.16 -16.57 -7.59
N ARG A 497 23.13 -15.60 -8.51
CA ARG A 497 23.53 -14.19 -8.31
C ARG A 497 22.88 -13.49 -7.12
N THR A 498 21.61 -13.77 -6.83
CA THR A 498 20.86 -13.15 -5.73
C THR A 498 21.42 -13.57 -4.37
N TRP A 499 21.71 -14.86 -4.21
CA TRP A 499 22.26 -15.43 -2.97
C TRP A 499 23.63 -14.82 -2.62
N LEU A 500 24.50 -14.67 -3.63
CA LEU A 500 25.80 -14.00 -3.49
C LEU A 500 25.64 -12.51 -3.17
N GLY A 501 24.65 -11.83 -3.76
CA GLY A 501 24.37 -10.41 -3.50
C GLY A 501 23.93 -10.13 -2.06
N GLU A 502 23.04 -10.95 -1.53
CA GLU A 502 22.53 -10.83 -0.16
C GLU A 502 23.64 -11.04 0.89
N ARG A 503 24.53 -12.01 0.66
CA ARG A 503 25.63 -12.34 1.58
C ARG A 503 26.74 -11.30 1.59
N LEU A 504 27.08 -10.74 0.42
CA LEU A 504 28.04 -9.63 0.32
C LEU A 504 27.50 -8.35 0.97
N SER A 505 26.21 -8.04 0.75
CA SER A 505 25.54 -6.90 1.40
C SER A 505 25.46 -7.04 2.92
N LEU A 506 25.21 -8.27 3.41
CA LEU A 506 25.26 -8.57 4.84
C LEU A 506 26.67 -8.36 5.42
N ALA A 507 27.72 -8.79 4.71
CA ALA A 507 29.10 -8.60 5.14
C ALA A 507 29.49 -7.10 5.22
N GLU A 508 29.05 -6.29 4.26
CA GLU A 508 29.25 -4.83 4.28
C GLU A 508 28.52 -4.16 5.45
N THR A 509 27.29 -4.60 5.71
CA THR A 509 26.47 -4.11 6.82
C THR A 509 27.13 -4.42 8.18
N LEU A 510 27.67 -5.63 8.35
CA LEU A 510 28.40 -6.02 9.57
C LEU A 510 29.70 -5.21 9.76
N ARG A 511 30.39 -4.84 8.67
CA ARG A 511 31.57 -3.97 8.70
C ARG A 511 31.23 -2.53 9.13
N ALA A 512 30.16 -1.96 8.60
CA ALA A 512 29.70 -0.62 8.99
C ALA A 512 29.39 -0.56 10.49
N LEU A 513 28.71 -1.59 11.01
CA LEU A 513 28.37 -1.69 12.42
C LEU A 513 29.61 -1.88 13.34
N ARG A 514 30.68 -2.52 12.86
CA ARG A 514 31.96 -2.66 13.59
C ARG A 514 32.74 -1.34 13.67
N ARG A 515 32.80 -0.58 12.57
CA ARG A 515 33.46 0.75 12.55
C ARG A 515 32.81 1.75 13.51
N GLU A 516 31.52 1.58 13.77
CA GLU A 516 30.75 2.43 14.67
C GLU A 516 30.74 1.94 16.14
N GLY A 517 31.45 0.85 16.47
CA GLY A 517 31.57 0.33 17.83
C GLY A 517 30.28 -0.25 18.43
N ARG A 518 29.26 -0.56 17.62
CA ARG A 518 27.92 -0.96 18.08
C ARG A 518 27.77 -2.47 18.27
N SER A 519 28.51 -3.05 19.21
CA SER A 519 28.54 -4.51 19.47
C SER A 519 27.19 -5.13 19.91
N ARG A 520 26.21 -4.33 20.36
CA ARG A 520 24.85 -4.80 20.72
C ARG A 520 23.91 -4.91 19.51
N ALA A 521 24.03 -4.02 18.52
CA ALA A 521 23.20 -4.06 17.30
C ALA A 521 23.58 -5.26 16.42
N THR A 522 24.87 -5.57 16.35
CA THR A 522 25.40 -6.78 15.71
C THR A 522 24.86 -8.05 16.37
N ARG A 523 24.84 -8.10 17.72
CA ARG A 523 24.26 -9.22 18.48
C ARG A 523 22.76 -9.41 18.25
N TRP A 524 22.02 -8.32 18.05
CA TRP A 524 20.58 -8.36 17.78
C TRP A 524 20.26 -8.82 16.36
N LEU A 525 20.99 -8.33 15.35
CA LEU A 525 20.84 -8.75 13.95
C LEU A 525 21.21 -10.23 13.73
N VAL A 526 22.27 -10.71 14.39
CA VAL A 526 22.67 -12.13 14.37
C VAL A 526 21.63 -13.03 15.05
N ARG A 527 20.93 -12.55 16.08
CA ARG A 527 19.81 -13.27 16.72
C ARG A 527 18.52 -13.27 15.91
N GLN A 528 18.25 -12.23 15.13
CA GLN A 528 16.99 -12.05 14.39
C GLN A 528 17.01 -12.73 13.01
N ALA A 529 18.16 -12.81 12.34
CA ALA A 529 18.22 -13.25 10.95
C ALA A 529 18.24 -14.76 10.75
N VAL A 530 18.24 -15.60 11.80
CA VAL A 530 18.45 -17.04 11.59
C VAL A 530 17.70 -17.97 12.54
N ASP A 531 16.97 -18.91 11.93
CA ASP A 531 16.84 -20.29 12.40
C ASP A 531 18.24 -20.84 12.75
N ALA A 532 18.63 -20.76 14.03
CA ALA A 532 19.98 -21.01 14.53
C ALA A 532 20.56 -22.39 14.17
N THR A 533 19.71 -23.31 13.73
CA THR A 533 20.09 -24.60 13.15
C THR A 533 20.63 -24.42 11.73
N ARG A 534 19.91 -23.65 10.90
CA ARG A 534 20.23 -23.41 9.49
C ARG A 534 21.50 -22.56 9.29
N LEU A 535 21.80 -21.60 10.18
CA LEU A 535 23.11 -20.91 10.17
C LEU A 535 24.22 -21.83 10.63
N ARG A 536 24.01 -22.66 11.65
CA ARG A 536 25.02 -23.65 12.08
C ARG A 536 25.33 -24.63 10.96
N ASP A 537 24.32 -25.13 10.26
CA ASP A 537 24.50 -26.03 9.11
C ASP A 537 25.21 -25.32 7.96
N THR A 538 24.85 -24.06 7.67
CA THR A 538 25.51 -23.25 6.62
C THR A 538 26.97 -22.93 6.97
N LEU A 539 27.27 -22.65 8.24
CA LEU A 539 28.62 -22.38 8.72
C LEU A 539 29.47 -23.66 8.72
N ALA A 540 28.91 -24.80 9.16
CA ALA A 540 29.58 -26.09 9.09
C ALA A 540 29.84 -26.52 7.63
N GLU A 541 28.94 -26.20 6.71
CA GLU A 541 29.11 -26.48 5.29
C GLU A 541 30.16 -25.58 4.62
N ALA A 542 30.15 -24.28 4.92
CA ALA A 542 31.17 -23.34 4.43
C ALA A 542 32.57 -23.66 4.97
N ASP A 543 32.67 -24.08 6.24
CA ASP A 543 33.94 -24.42 6.88
C ASP A 543 34.50 -25.78 6.40
N ARG A 544 33.63 -26.73 6.05
CA ARG A 544 34.01 -27.98 5.37
C ARG A 544 34.49 -27.70 3.94
N MET A 545 33.78 -26.87 3.18
CA MET A 545 34.18 -26.50 1.81
C MET A 545 35.50 -25.72 1.77
N ALA A 546 35.75 -24.84 2.74
CA ALA A 546 37.02 -24.12 2.84
C ALA A 546 38.21 -25.04 3.13
N ARG A 547 38.00 -26.14 3.86
CA ARG A 547 39.02 -27.17 4.11
C ARG A 547 39.24 -28.05 2.89
N ASP A 548 38.17 -28.49 2.23
CA ASP A 548 38.26 -29.28 0.99
C ASP A 548 39.00 -28.51 -0.13
N ILE A 549 38.87 -27.19 -0.17
CA ILE A 549 39.61 -26.31 -1.12
C ILE A 549 41.10 -26.18 -0.76
N HIS A 550 41.45 -26.30 0.53
CA HIS A 550 42.84 -26.15 0.98
C HIS A 550 43.63 -27.46 0.90
N ASP A 551 42.94 -28.61 0.97
CA ASP A 551 43.54 -29.95 0.85
C ASP A 551 43.71 -30.42 -0.63
N ASP A 552 43.15 -29.69 -1.60
CA ASP A 552 43.28 -29.96 -3.05
C ASP A 552 44.44 -29.17 -3.72
N GLU A 553 45.23 -28.39 -2.97
CA GLU A 553 46.48 -27.84 -3.50
C GLU A 553 47.55 -28.95 -3.52
N PRO A 554 48.07 -29.35 -4.70
CA PRO A 554 49.16 -30.31 -4.77
C PRO A 554 50.37 -29.71 -4.05
N GLU A 555 51.04 -30.50 -3.19
CA GLU A 555 52.33 -30.15 -2.59
C GLU A 555 53.38 -29.91 -3.70
N GLU A 556 53.42 -28.70 -4.25
CA GLU A 556 54.45 -28.27 -5.19
C GLU A 556 55.65 -27.73 -4.41
N GLY A 557 56.61 -28.64 -4.22
CA GLY A 557 57.98 -28.42 -4.69
C GLY A 557 58.77 -27.29 -4.04
N ASP A 558 59.53 -27.66 -3.02
CA ASP A 558 60.75 -26.97 -2.61
C ASP A 558 61.66 -26.72 -3.83
N ASN A 559 61.74 -25.47 -4.28
CA ASN A 559 62.67 -25.01 -5.30
C ASN A 559 63.20 -23.62 -4.94
N ARG A 560 64.07 -23.58 -3.91
CA ARG A 560 65.15 -22.59 -3.88
C ARG A 560 66.18 -22.96 -4.94
N ALA A 561 66.16 -22.25 -6.05
CA ALA A 561 67.21 -22.29 -7.05
C ALA A 561 68.41 -21.44 -6.59
N ASP A 562 69.59 -22.06 -6.58
CA ASP A 562 70.89 -21.42 -6.71
C ASP A 562 70.93 -20.51 -7.95
N ALA A 563 71.48 -19.30 -7.81
CA ALA A 563 72.58 -18.76 -8.62
C ALA A 563 72.66 -17.21 -8.55
N ALA A 564 73.49 -16.70 -7.64
CA ALA A 564 74.55 -15.69 -7.88
C ALA A 564 75.23 -15.33 -6.55
#